data_AF-A0AAJ1U0H3-F1
#
_entry.id   AF-A0AAJ1U0H3-F1
#
_cell.length_a   1.000
_cell.length_b   1.000
_cell.length_c   1.000
_cell.angle_alpha   90.00
_cell.angle_beta   90.00
_cell.angle_gamma   90.00
#
_symmetry.space_group_name_H-M   'P 1'
#
loop_
_entity.id
_entity.type
_entity.pdbx_description
1 polymer ?
#
loop_
_entity_poly.entity_id
_entity_poly.type
_entity_poly.pdbx_seq_one_letter_code
_entity_poly.pdbx_strand_id
1 'polypeptide(L)'
;MARVSTTGWYGLSARHSSRELLVAPEWEGMPELGPWLLDDGRDAYELVMEGRQDELGFPVWFRQVEGSRDKRRGDMLAGSGLGLKVVSRRLVEALEELGALDGVRTFPVELRDRRMRRIDADYLGLLEPIGHGEVRARMPEWRTWDLVVSARVLDGLRERGVTELKVEPDVDPTVAPEPLPEPTLADVVIGRGYLWRYVADDAVPEDQLLRLPGDRALRDVLTFDGRAMGESLEWAVLMHVDDEYFPLDRVLEGFDLLGMDDAATMVRATARRLRGTTLEDLPPADEDWGSGHPAWDAFSSGGLDAAAERMVELRPELFDPEP
;
A
#
# COMPACT_ATOMS: atom_id res chain seq x y z
N MET A 1 -14.17 26.33 12.22
CA MET A 1 -13.91 26.10 10.78
C MET A 1 -12.54 26.64 10.44
N ALA A 2 -11.50 25.80 10.52
CA ALA A 2 -10.16 26.19 10.09
C ALA A 2 -10.13 26.29 8.56
N ARG A 3 -9.60 27.41 8.04
CA ARG A 3 -9.33 27.57 6.62
C ARG A 3 -8.15 26.68 6.26
N VAL A 4 -8.36 25.65 5.44
CA VAL A 4 -7.28 24.92 4.79
C VAL A 4 -6.52 25.92 3.93
N SER A 5 -5.27 26.21 4.29
CA SER A 5 -4.36 27.02 3.50
C SER A 5 -3.93 26.17 2.30
N THR A 6 -4.55 26.40 1.13
CA THR A 6 -4.16 25.73 -0.11
C THR A 6 -2.84 26.32 -0.57
N THR A 7 -1.78 25.52 -0.49
CA THR A 7 -0.38 25.83 -0.81
C THR A 7 -0.15 26.13 -2.30
N GLY A 8 -1.17 26.01 -3.14
CA GLY A 8 -1.05 26.10 -4.59
C GLY A 8 -0.45 24.83 -5.22
N TRP A 9 -0.42 23.73 -4.47
CA TRP A 9 0.06 22.42 -4.91
C TRP A 9 -1.05 21.36 -4.81
N TYR A 10 -0.97 20.34 -5.65
CA TYR A 10 -1.96 19.29 -5.75
C TYR A 10 -1.30 17.91 -5.93
N GLY A 11 -1.77 16.93 -5.17
CA GLY A 11 -1.44 15.52 -5.40
C GLY A 11 -2.29 14.97 -6.53
N LEU A 12 -1.63 14.31 -7.48
CA LEU A 12 -2.24 13.60 -8.60
C LEU A 12 -1.97 12.11 -8.42
N SER A 13 -3.04 11.32 -8.37
CA SER A 13 -2.94 9.86 -8.33
C SER A 13 -3.86 9.22 -9.37
N ALA A 14 -3.67 7.91 -9.58
CA ALA A 14 -4.66 7.10 -10.26
C ALA A 14 -6.02 7.25 -9.57
N ARG A 15 -7.09 7.08 -10.33
CA ARG A 15 -8.40 6.83 -9.72
C ARG A 15 -8.37 5.42 -9.16
N HIS A 16 -8.79 5.27 -7.91
CA HIS A 16 -8.86 3.98 -7.24
C HIS A 16 -10.33 3.58 -7.15
N SER A 17 -10.76 2.71 -8.07
CA SER A 17 -12.04 1.99 -8.00
C SER A 17 -11.88 0.64 -8.70
N SER A 18 -12.76 -0.31 -8.41
CA SER A 18 -12.80 -1.62 -9.09
C SER A 18 -12.97 -1.54 -10.61
N ARG A 19 -13.33 -0.37 -11.15
CA ARG A 19 -13.48 -0.12 -12.59
C ARG A 19 -12.21 0.35 -13.28
N GLU A 20 -11.17 0.74 -12.55
CA GLU A 20 -9.94 1.22 -13.14
C GLU A 20 -8.99 0.03 -13.39
N LEU A 21 -8.12 0.17 -14.41
CA LEU A 21 -7.10 -0.83 -14.70
C LEU A 21 -6.01 -0.75 -13.62
N LEU A 22 -5.89 -1.83 -12.83
CA LEU A 22 -4.79 -2.01 -11.88
C LEU A 22 -3.72 -2.89 -12.52
N VAL A 23 -2.46 -2.48 -12.37
CA VAL A 23 -1.31 -3.22 -12.93
C VAL A 23 -0.22 -3.44 -11.88
N ALA A 24 0.45 -4.58 -11.99
CA ALA A 24 1.62 -4.95 -11.18
C ALA A 24 2.80 -5.28 -12.10
N PRO A 25 4.04 -4.91 -11.76
CA PRO A 25 5.19 -5.39 -12.50
C PRO A 25 5.34 -6.90 -12.32
N GLU A 26 5.69 -7.59 -13.40
CA GLU A 26 5.91 -9.02 -13.46
C GLU A 26 7.01 -9.35 -14.48
N TRP A 27 7.67 -10.48 -14.26
CA TRP A 27 8.63 -11.07 -15.19
C TRP A 27 8.57 -12.60 -15.13
N GLU A 28 9.25 -13.25 -16.07
CA GLU A 28 9.27 -14.70 -16.14
C GLU A 28 9.97 -15.30 -14.91
N GLY A 29 9.28 -16.20 -14.22
CA GLY A 29 9.82 -16.85 -13.02
C GLY A 29 9.82 -15.98 -11.77
N MET A 30 9.15 -14.82 -11.77
CA MET A 30 8.94 -14.01 -10.58
C MET A 30 8.25 -14.84 -9.49
N PRO A 31 8.89 -15.05 -8.33
CA PRO A 31 8.24 -15.63 -7.15
C PRO A 31 6.99 -14.85 -6.74
N GLU A 32 5.97 -15.55 -6.24
CA GLU A 32 4.72 -14.94 -5.79
C GLU A 32 4.94 -13.94 -4.64
N LEU A 33 5.90 -14.24 -3.76
CA LEU A 33 6.30 -13.42 -2.62
C LEU A 33 7.77 -13.03 -2.72
N GLY A 34 8.10 -11.84 -2.21
CA GLY A 34 9.47 -11.36 -2.12
C GLY A 34 10.28 -12.04 -1.00
N PRO A 35 11.54 -11.62 -0.78
CA PRO A 35 12.26 -10.60 -1.55
C PRO A 35 12.68 -11.11 -2.94
N TRP A 36 12.59 -10.24 -3.94
CA TRP A 36 12.90 -10.58 -5.33
C TRP A 36 14.36 -10.27 -5.67
N LEU A 37 15.28 -11.02 -5.08
CA LEU A 37 16.70 -10.77 -5.24
C LEU A 37 17.27 -11.40 -6.53
N LEU A 38 18.15 -10.65 -7.19
CA LEU A 38 19.03 -11.16 -8.25
C LEU A 38 20.16 -12.02 -7.66
N ASP A 39 20.85 -12.79 -8.50
CA ASP A 39 22.01 -13.61 -8.11
C ASP A 39 23.14 -12.79 -7.44
N ASP A 40 23.21 -11.49 -7.72
CA ASP A 40 24.19 -10.55 -7.14
C ASP A 40 23.70 -9.84 -5.86
N GLY A 41 22.50 -10.19 -5.38
CA GLY A 41 21.89 -9.67 -4.16
C GLY A 41 21.13 -8.35 -4.30
N ARG A 42 21.07 -7.74 -5.50
CA ARG A 42 20.23 -6.56 -5.74
C ARG A 42 18.74 -6.93 -5.76
N ASP A 43 17.88 -6.01 -5.33
CA ASP A 43 16.44 -6.16 -5.40
C ASP A 43 15.92 -5.83 -6.80
N ALA A 44 15.37 -6.82 -7.49
CA ALA A 44 14.83 -6.68 -8.84
C ALA A 44 13.63 -5.73 -8.89
N TYR A 45 12.78 -5.74 -7.86
CA TYR A 45 11.62 -4.88 -7.76
C TYR A 45 12.06 -3.43 -7.54
N GLU A 46 13.04 -3.16 -6.67
CA GLU A 46 13.63 -1.83 -6.50
C GLU A 46 14.17 -1.28 -7.83
N LEU A 47 14.89 -2.09 -8.61
CA LEU A 47 15.36 -1.69 -9.94
C LEU A 47 14.21 -1.32 -10.90
N VAL A 48 13.08 -2.02 -10.87
CA VAL A 48 11.87 -1.63 -11.63
C VAL A 48 11.31 -0.29 -11.13
N MET A 49 11.22 -0.11 -9.81
CA MET A 49 10.72 1.11 -9.17
C MET A 49 11.60 2.34 -9.47
N GLU A 50 12.90 2.14 -9.71
CA GLU A 50 13.85 3.18 -10.10
C GLU A 50 13.95 3.42 -11.61
N GLY A 51 13.18 2.67 -12.41
CA GLY A 51 13.20 2.71 -13.87
C GLY A 51 14.51 2.19 -14.47
N ARG A 52 15.19 1.29 -13.76
CA ARG A 52 16.48 0.65 -14.11
C ARG A 52 16.30 -0.80 -14.55
N GLN A 53 15.15 -1.08 -15.15
CA GLN A 53 14.76 -2.40 -15.65
C GLN A 53 15.68 -2.95 -16.75
N ASP A 54 16.46 -2.10 -17.42
CA ASP A 54 17.51 -2.49 -18.35
C ASP A 54 18.69 -3.20 -17.67
N GLU A 55 18.86 -3.02 -16.35
CA GLU A 55 19.89 -3.69 -15.56
C GLU A 55 19.52 -5.12 -15.10
N LEU A 56 18.26 -5.52 -15.28
CA LEU A 56 17.74 -6.82 -14.82
C LEU A 56 18.19 -7.99 -15.69
N GLY A 57 18.52 -7.74 -16.96
CA GLY A 57 18.88 -8.79 -17.90
C GLY A 57 17.71 -9.66 -18.37
N PHE A 58 16.48 -9.40 -17.91
CA PHE A 58 15.24 -10.01 -18.36
C PHE A 58 14.14 -8.96 -18.57
N PRO A 59 13.16 -9.22 -19.45
CA PRO A 59 12.08 -8.28 -19.70
C PRO A 59 11.11 -8.21 -18.52
N VAL A 60 10.65 -7.00 -18.20
CA VAL A 60 9.58 -6.73 -17.25
C VAL A 60 8.37 -6.19 -17.99
N TRP A 61 7.18 -6.70 -17.64
CA TRP A 61 5.90 -6.17 -18.10
C TRP A 61 5.03 -5.82 -16.90
N PHE A 62 3.95 -5.10 -17.15
CA PHE A 62 2.97 -4.70 -16.15
C PHE A 62 1.67 -5.42 -16.45
N ARG A 63 1.35 -6.44 -15.66
CA ARG A 63 0.17 -7.28 -15.86
C ARG A 63 -1.01 -6.71 -15.10
N GLN A 64 -2.18 -6.76 -15.73
CA GLN A 64 -3.46 -6.51 -15.07
C GLN A 64 -3.63 -7.44 -13.86
N VAL A 65 -3.83 -6.86 -12.67
CA VAL A 65 -4.03 -7.61 -11.42
C VAL A 65 -5.34 -8.41 -11.47
N GLU A 66 -5.36 -9.56 -10.78
CA GLU A 66 -6.49 -10.50 -10.78
C GLU A 66 -7.80 -9.91 -10.21
N GLY A 67 -7.72 -8.90 -9.33
CA GLY A 67 -8.87 -8.13 -8.82
C GLY A 67 -9.34 -6.96 -9.71
N SER A 68 -8.66 -6.64 -10.82
CA SER A 68 -9.04 -5.50 -11.68
C SER A 68 -10.18 -5.85 -12.65
N ARG A 69 -11.44 -5.68 -12.24
CA ARG A 69 -12.64 -6.13 -13.01
C ARG A 69 -12.80 -5.50 -14.40
N ASP A 70 -12.44 -4.23 -14.55
CA ASP A 70 -12.69 -3.47 -15.79
C ASP A 70 -11.38 -2.90 -16.37
N LYS A 71 -11.42 -2.49 -17.64
CA LYS A 71 -10.28 -2.04 -18.44
C LYS A 71 -10.23 -0.52 -18.59
N ARG A 72 -10.99 0.23 -17.79
CA ARG A 72 -10.97 1.68 -17.92
C ARG A 72 -9.56 2.17 -17.60
N ARG A 73 -9.05 3.02 -18.50
CA ARG A 73 -7.68 3.50 -18.44
C ARG A 73 -7.73 4.99 -18.14
N GLY A 74 -7.27 5.36 -16.95
CA GLY A 74 -7.06 6.74 -16.58
C GLY A 74 -5.74 7.29 -17.13
N ASP A 75 -5.45 8.55 -16.83
CA ASP A 75 -4.15 9.16 -17.18
C ASP A 75 -2.99 8.68 -16.32
N MET A 76 -3.33 8.04 -15.20
CA MET A 76 -2.42 7.27 -14.35
C MET A 76 -3.12 5.97 -14.00
N LEU A 77 -2.44 4.85 -14.22
CA LEU A 77 -2.94 3.52 -13.84
C LEU A 77 -2.63 3.27 -12.36
N ALA A 78 -3.55 2.58 -11.68
CA ALA A 78 -3.32 2.17 -10.31
C ALA A 78 -2.27 1.05 -10.30
N GLY A 79 -1.17 1.27 -9.58
CA GLY A 79 -0.07 0.32 -9.45
C GLY A 79 -0.09 -0.41 -8.11
N SER A 80 0.39 -1.65 -8.08
CA SER A 80 0.75 -2.33 -6.82
C SER A 80 2.21 -1.99 -6.48
N GLY A 81 2.44 -0.89 -5.77
CA GLY A 81 3.80 -0.51 -5.35
C GLY A 81 3.96 0.93 -4.88
N LEU A 82 4.81 1.14 -3.87
CA LEU A 82 5.14 2.47 -3.34
C LEU A 82 6.15 3.18 -4.25
N GLY A 83 5.69 4.02 -5.18
CA GLY A 83 6.57 4.96 -5.91
C GLY A 83 6.55 4.90 -7.44
N LEU A 84 5.99 3.85 -8.03
CA LEU A 84 6.01 3.59 -9.47
C LEU A 84 4.72 4.06 -10.11
N LYS A 85 4.84 4.90 -11.15
CA LYS A 85 3.70 5.52 -11.81
C LYS A 85 3.69 5.11 -13.26
N VAL A 86 2.59 4.48 -13.68
CA VAL A 86 2.35 4.18 -15.09
C VAL A 86 1.34 5.21 -15.60
N VAL A 87 1.80 6.13 -16.44
CA VAL A 87 1.02 7.30 -16.90
C VAL A 87 0.81 7.25 -18.42
N SER A 88 -0.28 7.87 -18.88
CA SER A 88 -0.55 7.97 -20.32
C SER A 88 0.51 8.82 -21.02
N ARG A 89 0.84 8.52 -22.27
CA ARG A 89 1.77 9.36 -23.05
C ARG A 89 1.33 10.81 -23.09
N ARG A 90 0.02 11.06 -23.26
CA ARG A 90 -0.54 12.42 -23.29
C ARG A 90 -0.28 13.22 -22.01
N LEU A 91 -0.18 12.57 -20.85
CA LEU A 91 0.20 13.25 -19.61
C LEU A 91 1.64 13.74 -19.70
N VAL A 92 2.57 12.90 -20.16
CA VAL A 92 3.98 13.24 -20.31
C VAL A 92 4.18 14.35 -21.36
N GLU A 93 3.53 14.24 -22.51
CA GLU A 93 3.56 15.27 -23.57
C GLU A 93 3.02 16.61 -23.04
N ALA A 94 1.95 16.59 -22.24
CA ALA A 94 1.42 17.80 -21.63
C ALA A 94 2.39 18.42 -20.62
N LEU A 95 3.10 17.62 -19.82
CA LEU A 95 4.17 18.12 -18.94
C LEU A 95 5.34 18.72 -19.74
N GLU A 96 5.71 18.11 -20.87
CA GLU A 96 6.75 18.62 -21.77
C GLU A 96 6.38 19.99 -22.33
N GLU A 97 5.17 20.11 -22.89
CA GLU A 97 4.66 21.38 -23.44
C GLU A 97 4.57 22.49 -22.39
N LEU A 98 4.35 22.13 -21.11
CA LEU A 98 4.31 23.06 -19.99
C LEU A 98 5.69 23.45 -19.47
N GLY A 99 6.76 22.81 -19.96
CA GLY A 99 8.13 22.98 -19.47
C GLY A 99 8.33 22.41 -18.06
N ALA A 100 7.56 21.40 -17.68
CA ALA A 100 7.48 20.86 -16.32
C ALA A 100 8.19 19.49 -16.15
N LEU A 101 9.05 19.10 -17.09
CA LEU A 101 9.81 17.84 -17.04
C LEU A 101 11.17 17.95 -16.32
N ASP A 102 11.47 19.07 -15.67
CA ASP A 102 12.73 19.21 -14.94
C ASP A 102 12.87 18.12 -13.87
N GLY A 103 13.94 17.33 -13.96
CA GLY A 103 14.19 16.17 -13.10
C GLY A 103 13.25 14.96 -13.28
N VAL A 104 12.23 15.06 -14.14
CA VAL A 104 11.31 13.96 -14.43
C VAL A 104 11.96 12.99 -15.41
N ARG A 105 11.96 11.69 -15.08
CA ARG A 105 12.39 10.62 -15.99
C ARG A 105 11.20 9.79 -16.42
N THR A 106 11.26 9.28 -17.65
CA THR A 106 10.30 8.30 -18.15
C THR A 106 11.02 7.08 -18.72
N PHE A 107 10.32 5.96 -18.74
CA PHE A 107 10.83 4.70 -19.27
C PHE A 107 9.71 3.90 -19.95
N PRO A 108 10.03 3.05 -20.93
CA PRO A 108 9.04 2.26 -21.63
C PRO A 108 8.38 1.24 -20.68
N VAL A 109 7.07 1.05 -20.84
CA VAL A 109 6.29 0.05 -20.10
C VAL A 109 5.56 -0.83 -21.10
N GLU A 110 5.68 -2.14 -20.94
CA GLU A 110 4.83 -3.10 -21.65
C GLU A 110 3.63 -3.47 -20.76
N LEU A 111 2.41 -3.23 -21.24
CA LEU A 111 1.19 -3.61 -20.53
C LEU A 111 0.67 -4.95 -21.03
N ARG A 112 0.23 -5.82 -20.11
CA ARG A 112 -0.39 -7.12 -20.41
C ARG A 112 -1.71 -7.30 -19.68
N ASP A 113 -2.68 -7.94 -20.32
CA ASP A 113 -3.91 -8.35 -19.67
C ASP A 113 -3.71 -9.65 -18.87
N ARG A 114 -4.72 -10.08 -18.12
CA ARG A 114 -4.66 -11.31 -17.31
C ARG A 114 -4.33 -12.58 -18.10
N ARG A 115 -4.56 -12.57 -19.41
CA ARG A 115 -4.27 -13.70 -20.32
C ARG A 115 -2.92 -13.53 -21.01
N MET A 116 -2.04 -12.67 -20.48
CA MET A 116 -0.72 -12.36 -21.02
C MET A 116 -0.74 -11.76 -22.42
N ARG A 117 -1.88 -11.21 -22.86
CA ARG A 117 -1.96 -10.52 -24.15
C ARG A 117 -1.52 -9.09 -23.96
N ARG A 118 -0.69 -8.61 -24.88
CA ARG A 118 -0.29 -7.20 -24.92
C ARG A 118 -1.52 -6.30 -24.99
N ILE A 119 -1.57 -5.33 -24.10
CA ILE A 119 -2.53 -4.23 -24.15
C ILE A 119 -1.93 -3.16 -25.05
N ASP A 120 -2.54 -2.93 -26.21
CA ASP A 120 -2.16 -1.83 -27.09
C ASP A 120 -2.66 -0.51 -26.50
N ALA A 121 -1.80 0.11 -25.70
CA ALA A 121 -2.04 1.37 -25.04
C ALA A 121 -0.70 2.08 -24.85
N ASP A 122 -0.73 3.40 -24.97
CA ASP A 122 0.46 4.21 -24.97
C ASP A 122 0.72 4.79 -23.57
N TYR A 123 1.41 3.99 -22.75
CA TYR A 123 1.76 4.30 -21.38
C TYR A 123 3.27 4.26 -21.17
N LEU A 124 3.72 5.06 -20.21
CA LEU A 124 5.11 5.18 -19.81
C LEU A 124 5.22 5.03 -18.30
N GLY A 125 6.33 4.49 -17.84
CA GLY A 125 6.75 4.68 -16.46
C GLY A 125 7.19 6.12 -16.27
N LEU A 126 6.84 6.73 -15.13
CA LEU A 126 7.24 8.08 -14.76
C LEU A 126 7.87 8.09 -13.36
N LEU A 127 9.00 8.79 -13.26
CA LEU A 127 9.70 9.07 -12.01
C LEU A 127 9.87 10.56 -11.86
N GLU A 128 9.18 11.12 -10.89
CA GLU A 128 9.32 12.49 -10.47
C GLU A 128 10.61 12.71 -9.67
N PRO A 129 11.17 13.93 -9.67
CA PRO A 129 12.29 14.28 -8.82
C PRO A 129 11.85 14.29 -7.35
N ILE A 130 12.79 13.93 -6.47
CA ILE A 130 12.64 14.13 -5.03
C ILE A 130 13.05 15.60 -4.73
N GLY A 131 12.18 16.34 -4.05
CA GLY A 131 12.46 17.71 -3.64
C GLY A 131 11.80 18.81 -4.48
N HIS A 132 12.56 19.42 -5.40
CA HIS A 132 12.17 20.66 -6.08
C HIS A 132 11.69 20.44 -7.52
N GLY A 133 10.94 21.41 -8.03
CA GLY A 133 10.33 21.38 -9.35
C GLY A 133 8.81 21.53 -9.29
N GLU A 134 8.19 21.86 -10.42
CA GLU A 134 6.72 21.95 -10.51
C GLU A 134 6.02 20.60 -10.62
N VAL A 135 6.80 19.52 -10.76
CA VAL A 135 6.42 18.12 -10.60
C VAL A 135 7.42 17.52 -9.62
N ARG A 136 6.95 16.93 -8.53
CA ARG A 136 7.82 16.42 -7.46
C ARG A 136 7.17 15.28 -6.68
N ALA A 137 8.01 14.54 -5.97
CA ALA A 137 7.55 13.58 -4.97
C ALA A 137 6.82 14.33 -3.85
N ARG A 138 5.75 13.74 -3.31
CA ARG A 138 5.07 14.29 -2.14
C ARG A 138 6.00 14.38 -0.94
N MET A 139 6.86 13.38 -0.79
CA MET A 139 7.69 13.20 0.39
C MET A 139 9.14 13.62 0.09
N PRO A 140 9.86 14.21 1.06
CA PRO A 140 11.21 14.75 0.82
C PRO A 140 12.30 13.70 0.55
N GLU A 141 12.07 12.44 0.89
CA GLU A 141 13.11 11.39 0.86
C GLU A 141 12.77 10.20 -0.04
N TRP A 142 11.51 10.06 -0.46
CA TRP A 142 11.08 8.93 -1.28
C TRP A 142 9.91 9.29 -2.20
N ARG A 143 9.57 8.36 -3.09
CA ARG A 143 8.41 8.47 -3.99
C ARG A 143 7.23 7.71 -3.40
N THR A 144 6.04 8.31 -3.49
CA THR A 144 4.76 7.69 -3.12
C THR A 144 3.98 7.31 -4.38
N TRP A 145 2.80 6.71 -4.23
CA TRP A 145 1.94 6.33 -5.36
C TRP A 145 1.41 7.53 -6.16
N ASP A 146 1.45 8.73 -5.59
CA ASP A 146 1.02 9.98 -6.22
C ASP A 146 2.20 10.89 -6.57
N LEU A 147 1.97 11.85 -7.46
CA LEU A 147 2.92 12.92 -7.78
C LEU A 147 2.31 14.28 -7.46
N VAL A 148 3.11 15.20 -6.95
CA VAL A 148 2.66 16.54 -6.57
C VAL A 148 3.00 17.52 -7.68
N VAL A 149 2.03 18.35 -8.07
CA VAL A 149 2.19 19.39 -9.09
C VAL A 149 1.79 20.77 -8.62
N SER A 150 2.35 21.81 -9.23
CA SER A 150 1.89 23.19 -9.02
C SER A 150 0.48 23.40 -9.60
N ALA A 151 -0.25 24.39 -9.10
CA ALA A 151 -1.55 24.79 -9.65
C ALA A 151 -1.47 25.09 -11.15
N ARG A 152 -0.38 25.75 -11.57
CA ARG A 152 -0.11 26.06 -12.99
C ARG A 152 -0.04 24.78 -13.83
N VAL A 153 0.69 23.78 -13.35
CA VAL A 153 0.81 22.50 -14.05
C VAL A 153 -0.54 21.77 -14.08
N LEU A 154 -1.27 21.71 -12.96
CA LEU A 154 -2.60 21.09 -12.93
C LEU A 154 -3.58 21.73 -13.94
N ASP A 155 -3.65 23.06 -13.97
CA ASP A 155 -4.54 23.75 -14.91
C ASP A 155 -4.09 23.53 -16.36
N GLY A 156 -2.78 23.59 -16.61
CA GLY A 156 -2.21 23.30 -17.92
C GLY A 156 -2.45 21.87 -18.41
N LEU A 157 -2.42 20.89 -17.51
CA LEU A 157 -2.76 19.48 -17.80
C LEU A 157 -4.24 19.36 -18.20
N ARG A 158 -5.14 20.03 -17.48
CA ARG A 158 -6.58 20.03 -17.78
C ARG A 158 -6.89 20.66 -19.13
N GLU A 159 -6.26 21.79 -19.46
CA GLU A 159 -6.40 22.46 -20.75
C GLU A 159 -5.98 21.56 -21.92
N ARG A 160 -5.06 20.61 -21.68
CA ARG A 160 -4.57 19.63 -22.65
C ARG A 160 -5.33 18.30 -22.63
N GLY A 161 -6.43 18.21 -21.87
CA GLY A 161 -7.30 17.04 -21.84
C GLY A 161 -6.81 15.89 -20.96
N VAL A 162 -5.84 16.13 -20.07
CA VAL A 162 -5.44 15.19 -19.01
C VAL A 162 -6.40 15.37 -17.84
N THR A 163 -7.43 14.52 -17.78
CA THR A 163 -8.57 14.70 -16.87
C THR A 163 -8.93 13.44 -16.08
N GLU A 164 -8.39 12.28 -16.46
CA GLU A 164 -8.72 11.00 -15.85
C GLU A 164 -7.77 10.67 -14.70
N LEU A 165 -7.69 11.60 -13.74
CA LEU A 165 -6.88 11.51 -12.52
C LEU A 165 -7.76 11.72 -11.28
N LYS A 166 -7.27 11.30 -10.13
CA LYS A 166 -7.71 11.80 -8.81
C LYS A 166 -6.83 13.01 -8.48
N VAL A 167 -7.46 14.07 -7.96
CA VAL A 167 -6.78 15.32 -7.62
C VAL A 167 -7.16 15.71 -6.21
N GLU A 168 -6.16 15.92 -5.35
CA GLU A 168 -6.35 16.36 -3.97
C GLU A 168 -5.45 17.56 -3.69
N PRO A 169 -5.91 18.56 -2.92
CA PRO A 169 -5.02 19.63 -2.45
C PRO A 169 -3.83 19.04 -1.71
N ASP A 170 -2.63 19.48 -2.04
CA ASP A 170 -1.45 19.07 -1.32
C ASP A 170 -1.27 19.95 -0.08
N VAL A 171 -1.15 19.32 1.08
CA VAL A 171 -0.72 19.97 2.31
C VAL A 171 0.79 19.85 2.33
N ASP A 172 1.48 20.99 2.26
CA ASP A 172 2.93 21.04 2.30
C ASP A 172 3.41 20.38 3.61
N PRO A 173 4.11 19.23 3.55
CA PRO A 173 4.56 18.54 4.75
C PRO A 173 5.61 19.35 5.53
N THR A 174 6.16 20.42 4.95
CA THR A 174 7.09 21.36 5.61
C THR A 174 6.37 22.55 6.26
N VAL A 175 5.11 22.82 5.89
CA VAL A 175 4.22 23.66 6.71
C VAL A 175 3.73 22.74 7.82
N ALA A 176 4.45 22.76 8.93
CA ALA A 176 4.07 22.03 10.11
C ALA A 176 2.57 22.28 10.36
N PRO A 177 1.71 21.24 10.42
CA PRO A 177 0.48 21.39 11.18
C PRO A 177 0.85 21.94 12.57
N GLU A 178 -0.09 22.58 13.28
CA GLU A 178 0.09 22.85 14.72
C GLU A 178 0.80 21.63 15.33
N PRO A 179 1.91 21.85 16.09
CA PRO A 179 2.82 20.77 16.44
C PRO A 179 1.99 19.58 16.87
N LEU A 180 2.04 18.53 16.04
CA LEU A 180 1.50 17.27 16.48
C LEU A 180 2.23 16.98 17.80
N PRO A 181 1.51 16.52 18.83
CA PRO A 181 2.18 16.08 20.05
C PRO A 181 3.35 15.17 19.65
N GLU A 182 4.47 15.27 20.37
CA GLU A 182 5.66 14.46 20.08
C GLU A 182 5.24 13.03 19.73
N PRO A 183 5.83 12.43 18.68
CA PRO A 183 5.43 11.10 18.23
C PRO A 183 5.43 10.18 19.44
N THR A 184 4.25 9.64 19.73
CA THR A 184 4.09 8.73 20.84
C THR A 184 4.85 7.44 20.51
N LEU A 185 5.20 6.62 21.50
CA LEU A 185 5.73 5.27 21.24
C LEU A 185 4.81 4.50 20.28
N ALA A 186 3.50 4.79 20.30
CA ALA A 186 2.52 4.21 19.39
C ALA A 186 2.72 4.68 17.93
N ASP A 187 3.17 5.90 17.64
CA ASP A 187 3.48 6.33 16.27
C ASP A 187 4.74 5.65 15.69
N VAL A 188 5.64 5.21 16.59
CA VAL A 188 6.89 4.51 16.27
C VAL A 188 6.66 3.02 16.10
N VAL A 189 5.82 2.41 16.95
CA VAL A 189 5.42 1.00 16.88
C VAL A 189 4.34 0.76 15.81
N ILE A 190 3.43 1.72 15.60
CA ILE A 190 2.40 1.75 14.55
C ILE A 190 2.86 2.67 13.41
N GLY A 191 4.09 2.51 12.94
CA GLY A 191 4.60 3.29 11.81
C GLY A 191 3.63 3.22 10.62
N ARG A 192 2.83 4.27 10.44
CA ARG A 192 1.85 4.45 9.35
C ARG A 192 2.56 4.18 8.01
N GLY A 193 2.23 3.04 7.42
CA GLY A 193 2.73 2.59 6.12
C GLY A 193 4.00 1.72 6.15
N TYR A 194 4.70 1.61 7.27
CA TYR A 194 5.91 0.80 7.39
C TYR A 194 5.62 -0.64 7.82
N LEU A 195 4.69 -0.90 8.75
CA LEU A 195 4.38 -2.29 9.13
C LEU A 195 3.77 -3.08 7.96
N TRP A 196 2.97 -2.47 7.10
CA TRP A 196 2.48 -3.15 5.89
C TRP A 196 3.63 -3.67 4.99
N ARG A 197 4.75 -2.94 4.93
CA ARG A 197 5.95 -3.36 4.17
C ARG A 197 6.74 -4.48 4.85
N TYR A 198 6.62 -4.65 6.17
CA TYR A 198 7.37 -5.64 6.96
C TYR A 198 6.53 -6.83 7.45
N VAL A 199 5.21 -6.74 7.33
CA VAL A 199 4.25 -7.75 7.76
C VAL A 199 3.62 -8.48 6.58
N ALA A 200 3.59 -7.85 5.40
CA ALA A 200 3.21 -8.53 4.14
C ALA A 200 4.37 -9.31 3.51
N ASP A 201 5.62 -8.90 3.79
CA ASP A 201 6.80 -9.72 3.54
C ASP A 201 7.08 -10.50 4.84
N ASP A 202 7.04 -11.84 4.81
CA ASP A 202 7.43 -12.75 5.90
C ASP A 202 8.94 -12.63 6.30
N ALA A 203 9.55 -11.46 6.08
CA ALA A 203 10.98 -11.22 6.03
C ALA A 203 11.53 -10.46 7.24
N VAL A 204 10.79 -10.37 8.36
CA VAL A 204 11.41 -9.97 9.64
C VAL A 204 11.86 -11.24 10.37
N PRO A 205 13.18 -11.54 10.41
CA PRO A 205 13.69 -12.65 11.21
C PRO A 205 13.21 -12.50 12.65
N GLU A 206 12.70 -13.60 13.21
CA GLU A 206 12.10 -13.69 14.55
C GLU A 206 13.03 -13.14 15.66
N ASP A 207 14.33 -13.04 15.38
CA ASP A 207 15.38 -12.72 16.33
C ASP A 207 15.83 -11.24 16.38
N GLN A 208 15.40 -10.38 15.44
CA GLN A 208 16.02 -9.04 15.32
C GLN A 208 15.17 -7.82 15.72
N LEU A 209 13.83 -7.83 15.69
CA LEU A 209 13.06 -6.58 15.88
C LEU A 209 11.84 -6.64 16.81
N LEU A 210 11.41 -7.81 17.32
CA LEU A 210 10.17 -7.92 18.12
C LEU A 210 10.40 -8.77 19.38
N ARG A 211 11.27 -8.27 20.26
CA ARG A 211 11.67 -9.02 21.47
C ARG A 211 10.61 -8.98 22.54
N LEU A 212 9.81 -7.92 22.62
CA LEU A 212 8.86 -7.74 23.69
C LEU A 212 7.47 -8.29 23.31
N PRO A 213 6.68 -8.74 24.30
CA PRO A 213 5.39 -9.37 24.03
C PRO A 213 4.38 -8.47 23.32
N GLY A 214 4.43 -7.15 23.56
CA GLY A 214 3.55 -6.16 22.93
C GLY A 214 3.83 -6.00 21.44
N ASP A 215 5.10 -5.94 21.04
CA ASP A 215 5.47 -5.80 19.62
C ASP A 215 5.05 -7.04 18.81
N ARG A 216 5.25 -8.24 19.39
CA ARG A 216 4.77 -9.49 18.78
C ARG A 216 3.25 -9.53 18.66
N ALA A 217 2.53 -9.13 19.71
CA ALA A 217 1.07 -9.08 19.68
C ALA A 217 0.55 -8.11 18.61
N LEU A 218 1.16 -6.93 18.47
CA LEU A 218 0.79 -5.97 17.44
C LEU A 218 1.05 -6.49 16.04
N ARG A 219 2.21 -7.13 15.81
CA ARG A 219 2.49 -7.76 14.52
C ARG A 219 1.40 -8.77 14.17
N ASP A 220 1.12 -9.72 15.05
CA ASP A 220 0.20 -10.82 14.75
C ASP A 220 -1.23 -10.32 14.51
N VAL A 221 -1.68 -9.35 15.32
CA VAL A 221 -3.00 -8.73 15.18
C VAL A 221 -3.10 -7.88 13.89
N LEU A 222 -2.04 -7.19 13.49
CA LEU A 222 -1.98 -6.42 12.24
C LEU A 222 -1.92 -7.32 11.00
N THR A 223 -1.17 -8.42 11.05
CA THR A 223 -1.19 -9.44 9.98
C THR A 223 -2.62 -9.94 9.78
N PHE A 224 -3.27 -10.32 10.88
CA PHE A 224 -4.63 -10.84 10.84
C PHE A 224 -5.63 -9.80 10.33
N ASP A 225 -5.60 -8.56 10.84
CA ASP A 225 -6.52 -7.50 10.44
C ASP A 225 -6.35 -7.13 8.95
N GLY A 226 -5.10 -7.10 8.47
CA GLY A 226 -4.81 -6.90 7.05
C GLY A 226 -5.49 -7.94 6.16
N ARG A 227 -5.44 -9.22 6.54
CA ARG A 227 -6.14 -10.31 5.84
C ARG A 227 -7.66 -10.25 5.99
N ALA A 228 -8.12 -9.83 7.17
CA ALA A 228 -9.55 -9.69 7.40
C ALA A 228 -10.12 -8.57 6.51
N MET A 229 -9.40 -7.46 6.33
CA MET A 229 -9.84 -6.31 5.53
C MET A 229 -9.63 -6.47 4.03
N GLY A 230 -8.63 -7.26 3.62
CA GLY A 230 -8.30 -7.53 2.22
C GLY A 230 -9.18 -8.60 1.58
N GLU A 231 -9.54 -9.65 2.32
CA GLU A 231 -10.23 -10.82 1.79
C GLU A 231 -11.58 -11.06 2.48
N SER A 232 -11.57 -11.42 3.76
CA SER A 232 -12.74 -11.51 4.66
C SER A 232 -12.29 -11.99 6.04
N LEU A 233 -13.14 -11.81 7.06
CA LEU A 233 -12.86 -12.37 8.39
C LEU A 233 -12.75 -13.90 8.35
N GLU A 234 -13.59 -14.58 7.57
CA GLU A 234 -13.54 -16.03 7.39
C GLU A 234 -12.24 -16.50 6.76
N TRP A 235 -11.76 -15.78 5.74
CA TRP A 235 -10.52 -16.10 5.05
C TRP A 235 -9.32 -15.92 5.97
N ALA A 236 -9.25 -14.80 6.69
CA ALA A 236 -8.21 -14.53 7.67
C ALA A 236 -8.13 -15.63 8.74
N VAL A 237 -9.28 -16.07 9.26
CA VAL A 237 -9.34 -17.17 10.23
C VAL A 237 -8.80 -18.46 9.65
N LEU A 238 -9.27 -18.92 8.49
CA LEU A 238 -8.83 -20.20 7.93
C LEU A 238 -7.33 -20.25 7.62
N MET A 239 -6.76 -19.13 7.19
CA MET A 239 -5.33 -19.06 6.93
C MET A 239 -4.50 -19.20 8.19
N HIS A 240 -4.92 -18.58 9.29
CA HIS A 240 -4.16 -18.64 10.54
C HIS A 240 -4.39 -19.94 11.33
N VAL A 241 -5.39 -20.77 10.99
CA VAL A 241 -5.65 -22.04 11.72
C VAL A 241 -4.45 -22.99 11.66
N ASP A 242 -3.83 -23.13 10.50
CA ASP A 242 -2.69 -24.03 10.27
C ASP A 242 -1.40 -23.26 9.90
N ASP A 243 -1.35 -21.96 10.17
CA ASP A 243 -0.20 -21.10 9.88
C ASP A 243 0.93 -21.36 10.89
N GLU A 244 2.12 -21.73 10.38
CA GLU A 244 3.30 -21.97 11.21
C GLU A 244 3.92 -20.67 11.74
N TYR A 245 3.78 -19.58 11.00
CA TYR A 245 4.36 -18.28 11.31
C TYR A 245 3.43 -17.42 12.14
N PHE A 246 2.13 -17.45 11.90
CA PHE A 246 1.10 -16.67 12.59
C PHE A 246 -0.08 -17.54 13.02
N PRO A 247 0.12 -18.53 13.91
CA PRO A 247 -0.97 -19.42 14.31
C PRO A 247 -2.10 -18.63 15.00
N LEU A 248 -3.34 -19.05 14.74
CA LEU A 248 -4.56 -18.39 15.21
C LEU A 248 -4.59 -18.20 16.73
N ASP A 249 -4.04 -19.15 17.49
CA ASP A 249 -3.94 -19.05 18.95
C ASP A 249 -3.06 -17.86 19.36
N ARG A 250 -1.97 -17.60 18.64
CA ARG A 250 -1.06 -16.47 18.92
C ARG A 250 -1.70 -15.13 18.54
N VAL A 251 -2.46 -15.09 17.45
CA VAL A 251 -3.29 -13.93 17.09
C VAL A 251 -4.32 -13.63 18.19
N LEU A 252 -5.00 -14.65 18.72
CA LEU A 252 -5.97 -14.50 19.79
C LEU A 252 -5.33 -14.03 21.10
N GLU A 253 -4.16 -14.56 21.44
CA GLU A 253 -3.34 -14.06 22.57
C GLU A 253 -2.94 -12.60 22.37
N GLY A 254 -2.63 -12.20 21.14
CA GLY A 254 -2.34 -10.81 20.78
C GLY A 254 -3.53 -9.88 21.03
N PHE A 255 -4.73 -10.26 20.57
CA PHE A 255 -5.95 -9.49 20.85
C PHE A 255 -6.23 -9.39 22.35
N ASP A 256 -6.10 -10.49 23.09
CA ASP A 256 -6.29 -10.48 24.54
C ASP A 256 -5.24 -9.57 25.24
N LEU A 257 -3.98 -9.61 24.81
CA LEU A 257 -2.91 -8.76 25.37
C LEU A 257 -3.20 -7.27 25.15
N LEU A 258 -3.72 -6.92 23.97
CA LEU A 258 -4.07 -5.55 23.59
C LEU A 258 -5.40 -5.07 24.19
N GLY A 259 -6.09 -5.91 24.98
CA GLY A 259 -7.38 -5.59 25.58
C GLY A 259 -8.52 -5.49 24.55
N MET A 260 -8.42 -6.25 23.46
CA MET A 260 -9.35 -6.28 22.33
C MET A 260 -10.29 -7.50 22.43
N ASP A 261 -10.91 -7.66 23.60
CA ASP A 261 -11.74 -8.84 23.94
C ASP A 261 -12.89 -9.08 22.95
N ASP A 262 -13.50 -8.00 22.44
CA ASP A 262 -14.60 -8.06 21.47
C ASP A 262 -14.12 -8.64 20.13
N ALA A 263 -12.92 -8.26 19.67
CA ALA A 263 -12.32 -8.81 18.46
C ALA A 263 -11.91 -10.26 18.64
N ALA A 264 -11.23 -10.59 19.75
CA ALA A 264 -10.91 -11.97 20.08
C ALA A 264 -12.17 -12.85 20.13
N THR A 265 -13.28 -12.30 20.65
CA THR A 265 -14.59 -12.99 20.68
C THR A 265 -15.15 -13.22 19.27
N MET A 266 -15.09 -12.22 18.39
CA MET A 266 -15.51 -12.36 16.99
C MET A 266 -14.67 -13.42 16.26
N VAL A 267 -13.34 -13.36 16.37
CA VAL A 267 -12.42 -14.34 15.76
C VAL A 267 -12.72 -15.76 16.27
N ARG A 268 -12.85 -15.95 17.58
CA ARG A 268 -13.21 -17.26 18.17
C ARG A 268 -14.56 -17.78 17.70
N ALA A 269 -15.55 -16.89 17.53
CA ALA A 269 -16.87 -17.26 17.02
C ALA A 269 -16.80 -17.69 15.55
N THR A 270 -16.05 -16.96 14.73
CA THR A 270 -15.81 -17.29 13.33
C THR A 270 -15.05 -18.61 13.19
N ALA A 271 -13.98 -18.82 13.94
CA ALA A 271 -13.23 -20.08 13.95
C ALA A 271 -14.10 -21.28 14.36
N ARG A 272 -15.02 -21.10 15.32
CA ARG A 272 -15.99 -22.14 15.69
C ARG A 272 -16.97 -22.46 14.56
N ARG A 273 -17.43 -21.46 13.81
CA ARG A 273 -18.34 -21.63 12.68
C ARG A 273 -17.66 -22.36 11.50
N LEU A 274 -16.37 -22.13 11.30
CA LEU A 274 -15.58 -22.67 10.20
C LEU A 274 -14.94 -24.04 10.49
N ARG A 275 -15.30 -24.70 11.59
CA ARG A 275 -14.75 -26.01 11.92
C ARG A 275 -15.06 -27.03 10.82
N GLY A 276 -14.01 -27.55 10.19
CA GLY A 276 -14.12 -28.51 9.08
C GLY A 276 -14.35 -27.86 7.71
N THR A 277 -14.22 -26.53 7.62
CA THR A 277 -14.20 -25.75 6.38
C THR A 277 -12.76 -25.51 5.96
N THR A 278 -12.48 -25.58 4.67
CA THR A 278 -11.18 -25.23 4.07
C THR A 278 -11.29 -23.95 3.25
N LEU A 279 -10.16 -23.36 2.86
CA LEU A 279 -10.15 -22.16 1.99
C LEU A 279 -10.86 -22.41 0.65
N GLU A 280 -10.78 -23.63 0.12
CA GLU A 280 -11.44 -24.03 -1.13
C GLU A 280 -12.98 -24.03 -1.01
N ASP A 281 -13.50 -24.16 0.20
CA ASP A 281 -14.95 -24.16 0.48
C ASP A 281 -15.51 -22.74 0.61
N LEU A 282 -14.66 -21.72 0.76
CA LEU A 282 -15.11 -20.34 0.84
C LEU A 282 -15.54 -19.83 -0.55
N PRO A 283 -16.59 -19.00 -0.62
CA PRO A 283 -16.85 -18.26 -1.85
C PRO A 283 -15.60 -17.41 -2.17
N PRO A 284 -15.30 -17.19 -3.45
CA PRO A 284 -14.23 -16.27 -3.83
C PRO A 284 -14.49 -14.92 -3.15
N ALA A 285 -13.44 -14.31 -2.59
CA ALA A 285 -13.55 -13.05 -1.84
C ALA A 285 -14.38 -12.02 -2.64
N ASP A 286 -15.41 -11.46 -1.99
CA ASP A 286 -16.23 -10.42 -2.60
C ASP A 286 -15.41 -9.12 -2.69
N GLU A 287 -15.45 -8.44 -3.84
CA GLU A 287 -14.59 -7.29 -4.15
C GLU A 287 -15.05 -5.95 -3.52
N ASP A 288 -15.89 -6.00 -2.49
CA ASP A 288 -16.14 -4.86 -1.60
C ASP A 288 -15.09 -4.92 -0.49
N TRP A 289 -14.19 -3.95 -0.44
CA TRP A 289 -13.22 -3.80 0.64
C TRP A 289 -13.92 -3.78 1.98
N GLY A 290 -13.48 -4.66 2.89
CA GLY A 290 -14.13 -4.93 4.15
C GLY A 290 -14.16 -6.43 4.40
N SER A 291 -14.25 -6.78 5.67
CA SER A 291 -14.23 -8.17 6.14
C SER A 291 -15.48 -8.98 5.78
N GLY A 292 -16.46 -8.37 5.10
CA GLY A 292 -17.81 -8.90 4.97
C GLY A 292 -18.57 -8.96 6.30
N HIS A 293 -17.96 -8.46 7.39
CA HIS A 293 -18.48 -8.51 8.75
C HIS A 293 -18.59 -7.08 9.30
N PRO A 294 -19.78 -6.45 9.27
CA PRO A 294 -19.93 -5.02 9.60
C PRO A 294 -19.41 -4.62 10.99
N ALA A 295 -19.43 -5.54 11.95
CA ALA A 295 -18.89 -5.29 13.29
C ALA A 295 -17.35 -5.35 13.33
N TRP A 296 -16.74 -6.14 12.43
CA TRP A 296 -15.28 -6.14 12.28
C TRP A 296 -14.83 -4.90 11.52
N ASP A 297 -15.53 -4.49 10.47
CA ASP A 297 -15.20 -3.26 9.72
C ASP A 297 -15.29 -2.01 10.61
N ALA A 298 -16.33 -1.93 11.45
CA ALA A 298 -16.47 -0.87 12.43
C ALA A 298 -15.36 -0.88 13.50
N PHE A 299 -14.80 -2.06 13.78
CA PHE A 299 -13.71 -2.24 14.73
C PHE A 299 -12.33 -1.90 14.12
N SER A 300 -12.02 -2.44 12.94
CA SER A 300 -10.76 -2.20 12.22
C SER A 300 -10.58 -0.72 11.87
N SER A 301 -11.67 0.01 11.61
CA SER A 301 -11.67 1.46 11.42
C SER A 301 -11.36 2.23 12.72
N GLY A 302 -10.09 2.23 13.12
CA GLY A 302 -9.52 3.01 14.23
C GLY A 302 -9.54 2.33 15.61
N GLY A 303 -10.16 1.16 15.76
CA GLY A 303 -10.17 0.43 17.04
C GLY A 303 -8.82 -0.19 17.39
N LEU A 304 -8.07 -0.62 16.38
CA LEU A 304 -6.74 -1.23 16.54
C LEU A 304 -5.68 -0.18 16.92
N ASP A 305 -5.63 0.96 16.24
CA ASP A 305 -4.76 2.09 16.59
C ASP A 305 -5.01 2.54 18.04
N ALA A 306 -6.29 2.74 18.41
CA ALA A 306 -6.65 3.16 19.76
C ALA A 306 -6.35 2.11 20.83
N ALA A 307 -6.38 0.82 20.50
CA ALA A 307 -6.02 -0.25 21.44
C ALA A 307 -4.50 -0.31 21.66
N ALA A 308 -3.73 -0.19 20.57
CA ALA A 308 -2.28 -0.12 20.61
C ALA A 308 -1.79 1.10 21.41
N GLU A 309 -2.33 2.29 21.15
CA GLU A 309 -2.05 3.52 21.90
C GLU A 309 -2.30 3.33 23.41
N ARG A 310 -3.50 2.83 23.78
CA ARG A 310 -3.83 2.58 25.18
C ARG A 310 -2.90 1.56 25.84
N MET A 311 -2.51 0.52 25.11
CA MET A 311 -1.65 -0.52 25.69
C MET A 311 -0.22 -0.02 25.90
N VAL A 312 0.30 0.78 24.99
CA VAL A 312 1.58 1.50 25.15
C VAL A 312 1.54 2.42 26.36
N GLU A 313 0.46 3.18 26.57
CA GLU A 313 0.31 4.06 27.73
C GLU A 313 0.24 3.29 29.06
N LEU A 314 -0.50 2.19 29.10
CA LEU A 314 -0.73 1.42 30.32
C LEU A 314 0.44 0.51 30.68
N ARG A 315 1.11 -0.06 29.67
CA ARG A 315 2.12 -1.12 29.78
C ARG A 315 3.30 -0.87 28.84
N PRO A 316 4.00 0.28 28.94
CA PRO A 316 5.09 0.63 28.02
C PRO A 316 6.25 -0.37 28.06
N GLU A 317 6.42 -1.12 29.15
CA GLU A 317 7.46 -2.15 29.27
C GLU A 317 7.25 -3.38 28.37
N LEU A 318 6.08 -3.49 27.72
CA LEU A 318 5.78 -4.54 26.76
C LEU A 318 6.19 -4.20 25.33
N PHE A 319 6.66 -2.97 25.06
CA PHE A 319 7.00 -2.48 23.73
C PHE A 319 8.42 -1.94 23.71
N ASP A 320 9.10 -2.11 22.58
CA ASP A 320 10.46 -1.58 22.44
C ASP A 320 10.39 -0.06 22.23
N PRO A 321 11.00 0.77 23.10
CA PRO A 321 11.00 2.21 22.93
C PRO A 321 11.86 2.69 21.75
N GLU A 322 12.74 1.83 21.21
CA GLU A 322 13.56 2.09 20.03
C GLU A 322 13.45 0.88 19.08
N PRO A 323 12.56 0.90 18.06
CA PRO A 323 12.44 -0.21 17.11
C PRO A 323 13.68 -0.36 16.21
#